data_AF-A0A0E2H637-F1
#
_entry.id   AF-A0A0E2H637-F1
#
_cell.length_a   1.000
_cell.length_b   1.000
_cell.length_c   1.000
_cell.angle_alpha   90.00
_cell.angle_beta   90.00
_cell.angle_gamma   90.00
#
_symmetry.space_group_name_H-M   'P 1'
#
loop_
_entity.id
_entity.type
_entity.pdbx_description
1 polymer ?
#
loop_
_entity_poly.entity_id
_entity_poly.type
_entity_poly.pdbx_seq_one_letter_code
_entity_poly.pdbx_strand_id
1 'polypeptide(L)'
;MQSVLYALAVKFLDRDELKMIKERIGMTVLGQMLFEDGMEKGIEKGVQQGLGRANALIVKLADAGRADDIIRAASDRTYQEQLFKEFEI
;
A
#
# COMPACT_ATOMS: atom_id res chain seq x y z
N MET A 1 -11.05 4.90 -22.38
CA MET A 1 -10.21 5.98 -22.96
C MET A 1 -8.76 5.91 -22.47
N GLN A 2 -8.50 5.81 -21.15
CA GLN A 2 -7.14 5.66 -20.58
C GLN A 2 -6.35 4.46 -21.16
N SER A 3 -7.02 3.32 -21.38
CA SER A 3 -6.43 2.12 -21.99
C SER A 3 -5.94 2.33 -23.43
N VAL A 4 -6.60 3.19 -24.22
CA VAL A 4 -6.19 3.52 -25.59
C VAL A 4 -4.97 4.42 -25.57
N LEU A 5 -4.95 5.44 -24.70
CA LEU A 5 -3.80 6.33 -24.54
C LEU A 5 -2.55 5.55 -24.09
N TYR A 6 -2.72 4.62 -23.15
CA TYR A 6 -1.63 3.74 -22.71
C TYR A 6 -1.13 2.84 -23.86
N ALA A 7 -2.03 2.19 -24.60
CA ALA A 7 -1.65 1.35 -25.72
C ALA A 7 -0.92 2.13 -26.82
N LEU A 8 -1.34 3.35 -27.11
CA LEU A 8 -0.66 4.24 -28.07
C LEU A 8 0.71 4.67 -27.54
N ALA A 9 0.83 5.07 -26.27
CA ALA A 9 2.09 5.44 -25.67
C ALA A 9 3.10 4.29 -25.71
N VAL A 10 2.69 3.07 -25.37
CA VAL A 10 3.57 1.88 -25.43
C VAL A 10 3.91 1.48 -26.87
N LYS A 11 2.98 1.68 -27.81
CA LYS A 11 3.19 1.32 -29.23
C LYS A 11 4.12 2.28 -29.96
N PHE A 12 4.10 3.56 -29.60
CA PHE A 12 4.76 4.63 -30.37
C PHE A 12 5.93 5.30 -29.67
N LEU A 13 6.09 5.11 -28.35
CA LEU A 13 7.17 5.72 -27.58
C LEU A 13 8.11 4.65 -27.03
N ASP A 14 9.41 4.95 -27.04
CA ASP A 14 10.40 4.15 -26.35
C ASP A 14 10.48 4.49 -24.84
N ARG A 15 11.34 3.75 -24.10
CA ARG A 15 11.49 3.94 -22.66
C ARG A 15 12.07 5.29 -22.27
N ASP A 16 12.97 5.86 -23.07
CA ASP A 16 13.62 7.13 -22.78
C ASP A 16 12.66 8.29 -23.06
N GLU A 17 11.87 8.20 -24.12
CA GLU A 17 10.76 9.12 -24.41
C GLU A 17 9.71 9.11 -23.30
N LEU A 18 9.29 7.92 -22.85
CA LEU A 18 8.36 7.78 -21.72
C LEU A 18 8.94 8.37 -20.43
N LYS A 19 10.24 8.20 -20.17
CA LYS A 19 10.91 8.77 -19.00
C LYS A 19 10.92 10.31 -19.07
N MET A 20 11.26 10.87 -20.23
CA MET A 20 11.27 12.32 -20.45
C MET A 20 9.86 12.91 -20.27
N ILE A 21 8.83 12.25 -20.79
CA ILE A 21 7.44 12.68 -20.61
C ILE A 21 7.04 12.61 -19.14
N LYS A 22 7.39 11.54 -18.43
CA LYS A 22 7.12 11.40 -16.99
C LYS A 22 7.76 12.56 -16.20
N GLU A 23 9.02 12.89 -16.48
CA GLU A 23 9.73 14.01 -15.83
C GLU A 23 9.02 15.34 -16.10
N ARG A 24 8.67 15.61 -17.36
CA ARG A 24 7.93 16.83 -17.73
C ARG A 24 6.57 16.92 -17.06
N ILE A 25 5.80 15.83 -17.03
CA ILE A 25 4.50 15.77 -16.34
C ILE A 25 4.70 16.04 -14.85
N GLY A 26 5.71 15.42 -14.22
CA GLY A 26 6.01 15.59 -12.80
C GLY A 26 6.33 17.04 -12.40
N MET A 27 6.79 17.87 -13.34
CA MET A 27 7.02 19.30 -13.12
C MET A 27 5.76 20.18 -13.25
N THR A 28 4.63 19.61 -13.67
CA THR A 28 3.36 20.35 -13.85
C THR A 28 2.46 20.24 -12.62
N VAL A 29 1.49 21.16 -12.53
CA VAL A 29 0.38 21.05 -11.55
C VAL A 29 -0.36 19.72 -11.69
N LEU A 30 -0.54 19.22 -12.92
CA LEU A 30 -1.18 17.92 -13.14
C LEU A 30 -0.35 16.76 -12.57
N GLY A 31 0.98 16.83 -12.65
CA GLY A 31 1.87 15.85 -12.04
C GLY A 31 1.78 15.83 -10.52
N GLN A 32 1.69 17.02 -9.90
CA GLN A 32 1.48 17.14 -8.46
C GLN A 32 0.13 16.55 -8.03
N MET A 33 -0.97 16.89 -8.72
CA MET A 33 -2.30 16.35 -8.44
C MET A 33 -2.32 14.81 -8.56
N LEU A 34 -1.70 14.25 -9.60
CA LEU A 34 -1.63 12.80 -9.78
C LEU A 34 -0.80 12.12 -8.67
N PHE A 35 0.25 12.78 -8.19
CA PHE A 35 1.07 12.26 -7.09
C PHE A 35 0.30 12.29 -5.76
N GLU A 36 -0.37 13.40 -5.45
CA GLU A 36 -1.18 13.57 -4.25
C GLU A 36 -2.34 12.56 -4.21
N ASP A 37 -3.12 12.44 -5.29
CA ASP A 37 -4.17 11.43 -5.43
C ASP A 37 -3.63 10.00 -5.23
N GLY A 38 -2.44 9.74 -5.78
CA GLY A 38 -1.77 8.45 -5.67
C GLY A 38 -1.33 8.16 -4.24
N MET A 39 -0.78 9.16 -3.54
CA MET A 39 -0.38 9.05 -2.14
C MET A 39 -1.58 8.84 -1.23
N GLU A 40 -2.65 9.61 -1.40
CA GLU A 40 -3.87 9.48 -0.59
C GLU A 40 -4.46 8.08 -0.71
N LYS A 41 -4.65 7.59 -1.95
CA LYS A 41 -5.11 6.21 -2.20
C LYS A 41 -4.15 5.16 -1.65
N GLY A 42 -2.84 5.43 -1.69
CA GLY A 42 -1.81 4.55 -1.14
C GLY A 42 -1.91 4.43 0.38
N ILE A 43 -2.07 5.56 1.07
CA ILE A 43 -2.26 5.63 2.52
C ILE A 43 -3.56 4.94 2.91
N GLU A 44 -4.67 5.23 2.23
CA GLU A 44 -5.96 4.61 2.51
C GLU A 44 -5.88 3.07 2.39
N LYS A 45 -5.30 2.57 1.29
CA LYS A 45 -5.10 1.12 1.11
C LYS A 45 -4.18 0.53 2.17
N GLY A 46 -3.10 1.23 2.53
CA GLY A 46 -2.16 0.80 3.57
C GLY A 46 -2.82 0.70 4.94
N VAL A 47 -3.67 1.67 5.30
CA VAL A 47 -4.45 1.66 6.54
C VAL A 47 -5.45 0.50 6.54
N GLN A 48 -6.20 0.31 5.46
CA GLN A 48 -7.16 -0.79 5.34
C GLN A 48 -6.48 -2.16 5.44
N GLN A 49 -5.35 -2.36 4.76
CA GLN A 49 -4.56 -3.59 4.86
C GLN A 49 -4.01 -3.79 6.28
N GLY A 50 -3.50 -2.73 6.91
CA GLY A 50 -3.00 -2.78 8.28
C GLY A 50 -4.08 -3.17 9.29
N LEU A 51 -5.27 -2.57 9.18
CA LEU A 51 -6.43 -2.92 10.00
C LEU A 51 -6.87 -4.37 9.77
N GLY A 52 -6.91 -4.82 8.51
CA GLY A 52 -7.24 -6.21 8.17
C GLY A 52 -6.27 -7.21 8.81
N ARG A 53 -4.96 -6.95 8.73
CA ARG A 53 -3.93 -7.80 9.36
C ARG A 53 -4.06 -7.79 10.89
N ALA A 54 -4.20 -6.62 11.49
CA ALA A 54 -4.37 -6.49 12.94
C ALA A 54 -5.62 -7.25 13.44
N ASN A 55 -6.75 -7.11 12.75
CA ASN A 55 -7.99 -7.82 13.10
C ASN A 55 -7.84 -9.34 12.95
N ALA A 56 -7.20 -9.81 11.87
CA ALA A 56 -6.93 -11.23 11.69
C ALA A 56 -6.05 -11.79 12.83
N LEU A 57 -5.07 -11.01 13.28
CA LEU A 57 -4.22 -11.40 14.41
C LEU A 57 -5.02 -11.45 15.71
N ILE A 58 -5.87 -10.46 15.98
CA ILE A 58 -6.74 -10.45 17.17
C ILE A 58 -7.63 -11.69 17.22
N VAL A 59 -8.25 -12.06 16.10
CA VAL A 59 -9.10 -13.27 16.01
C VAL A 59 -8.29 -14.53 16.32
N LYS A 60 -7.13 -14.73 15.67
CA LYS A 60 -6.30 -15.92 15.91
C LYS A 60 -5.78 -16.01 17.33
N LEU A 61 -5.41 -14.89 17.95
CA LEU A 61 -5.00 -14.85 19.35
C LEU A 61 -6.16 -15.12 20.30
N ALA A 62 -7.35 -14.59 20.03
CA ALA A 62 -8.55 -14.85 20.81
C ALA A 62 -8.96 -16.33 20.75
N ASP A 63 -8.94 -16.93 19.56
CA ASP A 63 -9.21 -18.36 19.35
C ASP A 63 -8.20 -19.25 20.10
N ALA A 64 -6.94 -18.79 20.22
CA ALA A 64 -5.88 -19.46 20.98
C ALA A 64 -5.92 -19.16 22.50
N GLY A 65 -6.85 -18.33 22.99
CA GLY A 65 -6.94 -17.92 24.39
C GLY A 65 -5.80 -17.00 24.86
N ARG A 66 -5.07 -16.37 23.94
CA ARG A 66 -3.87 -15.55 24.20
C ARG A 66 -4.21 -14.06 24.35
N ALA A 67 -5.10 -13.73 25.29
CA ALA A 67 -5.58 -12.36 25.50
C ALA A 67 -4.46 -11.37 25.89
N ASP A 68 -3.49 -11.79 26.69
CA ASP A 68 -2.35 -10.94 27.08
C ASP A 68 -1.49 -10.54 25.88
N ASP A 69 -1.36 -11.44 24.89
CA ASP A 69 -0.59 -11.17 23.67
C ASP A 69 -1.29 -10.16 22.77
N ILE A 70 -2.63 -10.07 22.80
CA ILE A 70 -3.38 -9.01 22.12
C ILE A 70 -3.00 -7.64 22.70
N ILE A 71 -3.00 -7.52 24.03
CA ILE A 71 -2.69 -6.27 24.74
C ILE A 71 -1.24 -5.88 24.46
N ARG A 72 -0.32 -6.85 24.55
CA ARG A 72 1.10 -6.60 24.28
C ARG A 72 1.33 -6.19 22.83
N ALA A 73 0.76 -6.91 21.86
CA ALA A 73 0.91 -6.59 20.44
C ALA A 73 0.32 -5.23 20.05
N ALA A 74 -0.66 -4.71 20.79
CA ALA A 74 -1.21 -3.38 20.58
C ALA A 74 -0.22 -2.24 20.92
N SER A 75 0.77 -2.49 21.76
CA SER A 75 1.76 -1.50 22.22
C SER A 75 3.21 -1.80 21.82
N ASP A 76 3.51 -3.06 21.48
CA ASP A 76 4.83 -3.53 21.07
C ASP A 76 4.78 -3.99 19.59
N ARG A 77 5.24 -3.12 18.71
CA ARG A 77 5.28 -3.38 17.26
C ARG A 77 6.18 -4.56 16.90
N THR A 78 7.32 -4.71 17.56
CA THR A 78 8.27 -5.79 17.25
C THR A 78 7.63 -7.14 17.60
N TYR A 79 6.95 -7.20 18.74
CA TYR A 79 6.20 -8.38 19.15
C TYR A 79 5.02 -8.67 18.22
N GLN A 80 4.27 -7.64 17.82
CA GLN A 80 3.21 -7.78 16.83
C GLN A 80 3.72 -8.39 15.50
N GLU A 81 4.89 -7.94 15.02
CA GLU A 81 5.51 -8.48 13.80
C GLU A 81 5.96 -9.95 13.96
N GLN A 82 6.37 -10.36 15.17
CA GLN A 82 6.66 -11.77 15.45
C GLN A 82 5.39 -12.61 15.40
N LEU A 83 4.29 -12.13 15.98
CA LEU A 83 3.00 -12.83 15.94
C LEU A 83 2.42 -12.90 14.53
N PHE A 84 2.58 -11.85 13.71
CA PHE A 84 2.21 -11.92 12.30
C PHE A 84 2.94 -13.06 11.57
N LYS A 85 4.24 -13.26 11.83
CA LYS A 85 4.98 -14.39 11.27
C LYS A 85 4.51 -15.73 11.82
N GLU A 86 4.30 -15.81 13.13
CA GLU A 86 3.83 -17.03 13.80
C GLU A 86 2.50 -17.54 13.23
N PHE A 87 1.58 -16.61 12.98
CA PHE A 87 0.25 -16.91 12.46
C PHE A 87 0.13 -16.76 10.94
N GLU A 88 1.23 -16.54 10.21
CA GLU A 88 1.25 -16.40 8.74
C GLU A 88 0.28 -15.31 8.22
N ILE A 89 0.29 -14.12 8.83
CA ILE A 89 -0.52 -12.92 8.47
C ILE A 89 0.33 -11.82 7.85
#